data_AF-A0A850T017-F1
#
_entry.id   AF-A0A850T017-F1
#
_cell.length_a   1.000
_cell.length_b   1.000
_cell.length_c   1.000
_cell.angle_alpha   90.00
_cell.angle_beta   90.00
_cell.angle_gamma   90.00
#
_symmetry.space_group_name_H-M   'P 1'
#
loop_
_entity.id
_entity.type
_entity.pdbx_description
1 polymer ?
#
loop_
_entity_poly.entity_id
_entity_poly.type
_entity_poly.pdbx_seq_one_letter_code
_entity_poly.pdbx_strand_id
1 'polypeptide(L)'
;MEFIETSIFTKQVLRLLPDSSYRVLQSALMLNPGAGAIIKGSGGIRKIRWKLPGAGKRGALRVIYYFDQPETIYMLFMYKKNEQEDLTPEQVKILKKALKENLL
;
A
#
# COMPACT_ATOMS: atom_id res chain seq x y z
N MET A 1 -0.83 13.86 9.46
CA MET A 1 -0.56 12.73 8.53
C MET A 1 -1.63 12.65 7.46
N GLU A 2 -1.22 12.83 6.20
CA GLU A 2 -2.04 12.82 5.00
C GLU A 2 -1.89 11.49 4.25
N PHE A 3 -2.97 11.01 3.63
CA PHE A 3 -2.94 9.83 2.74
C PHE A 3 -3.28 10.28 1.32
N ILE A 4 -2.33 10.09 0.41
CA ILE A 4 -2.51 10.40 -1.02
C ILE A 4 -2.62 9.08 -1.77
N GLU A 5 -3.73 8.88 -2.48
CA GLU A 5 -3.98 7.64 -3.21
C GLU A 5 -3.69 7.81 -4.70
N THR A 6 -3.06 6.80 -5.31
CA THR A 6 -3.11 6.68 -6.76
C THR A 6 -4.50 6.26 -7.20
N SER A 7 -4.92 6.65 -8.41
CA SER A 7 -6.22 6.25 -8.96
C SER A 7 -6.41 4.72 -9.02
N ILE A 8 -5.32 3.96 -9.20
CA ILE A 8 -5.36 2.49 -9.16
C ILE A 8 -5.57 1.98 -7.73
N PHE A 9 -4.92 2.58 -6.73
CA PHE A 9 -5.14 2.22 -5.34
C PHE A 9 -6.59 2.46 -4.94
N THR A 10 -7.17 3.63 -5.25
CA THR A 10 -8.57 3.94 -4.95
C THR A 10 -9.52 2.89 -5.54
N LYS A 11 -9.31 2.49 -6.80
CA LYS A 11 -10.12 1.43 -7.44
C LYS A 11 -9.98 0.08 -6.74
N GLN A 12 -8.78 -0.23 -6.25
CA GLN A 12 -8.51 -1.51 -5.60
C GLN A 12 -9.06 -1.55 -4.17
N VAL A 13 -8.89 -0.48 -3.39
CA VAL A 13 -9.36 -0.42 -2.01
C VAL A 13 -10.88 -0.52 -1.96
N LEU A 14 -11.60 0.20 -2.82
CA LEU A 14 -13.06 0.12 -2.92
C LEU A 14 -13.57 -1.29 -3.27
N ARG A 15 -12.78 -2.06 -4.03
CA ARG A 15 -13.12 -3.44 -4.42
C ARG A 15 -12.76 -4.47 -3.34
N LEU A 16 -11.69 -4.22 -2.59
CA LEU A 16 -11.02 -5.23 -1.77
C LEU A 16 -11.23 -5.04 -0.26
N LEU A 17 -11.59 -3.84 0.18
CA LEU A 17 -11.70 -3.44 1.58
C LEU A 17 -12.96 -2.61 1.79
N PRO A 18 -13.85 -3.00 2.73
CA PRO A 18 -14.87 -2.09 3.23
C PRO A 18 -14.24 -0.85 3.88
N ASP A 19 -14.91 0.29 3.81
CA ASP A 19 -14.41 1.58 4.34
C ASP A 19 -13.96 1.52 5.81
N SER A 20 -14.71 0.80 6.65
CA SER A 20 -14.36 0.61 8.06
C SER A 20 -13.01 -0.08 8.23
N SER A 21 -12.70 -1.04 7.37
CA SER A 21 -11.44 -1.76 7.40
C SER A 21 -10.30 -0.97 6.78
N TYR A 22 -10.59 -0.13 5.79
CA TYR A 22 -9.59 0.77 5.25
C TYR A 22 -9.15 1.81 6.30
N ARG A 23 -10.10 2.35 7.08
CA ARG A 23 -9.76 3.21 8.24
C ARG A 23 -8.83 2.53 9.24
N VAL A 24 -9.03 1.24 9.53
CA VAL A 24 -8.13 0.50 10.44
C VAL A 24 -6.71 0.40 9.86
N LEU A 25 -6.58 0.19 8.55
CA LEU A 25 -5.29 0.21 7.87
C LEU A 25 -4.62 1.59 7.96
N GLN A 26 -5.38 2.66 7.69
CA GLN A 26 -4.87 4.03 7.82
C GLN A 26 -4.40 4.31 9.25
N SER A 27 -5.21 4.00 10.27
CA SER A 27 -4.82 4.17 11.68
C SER A 27 -3.56 3.39 12.05
N ALA A 28 -3.41 2.15 11.57
CA ALA A 28 -2.20 1.36 11.81
C ALA A 28 -0.95 1.99 11.17
N LEU A 29 -1.08 2.53 9.95
CA LEU A 29 -0.01 3.23 9.26
C LEU A 29 0.29 4.60 9.89
N MET A 30 -0.70 5.29 10.45
CA MET A 30 -0.47 6.53 11.22
C MET A 30 0.35 6.27 12.48
N LEU A 31 0.06 5.18 13.20
CA LEU A 31 0.79 4.81 14.42
C LEU A 31 2.21 4.31 14.13
N ASN A 32 2.39 3.58 13.02
CA ASN A 32 3.69 3.09 12.60
C ASN A 32 3.85 3.15 11.08
N PRO A 33 4.26 4.30 10.52
CA PRO A 33 4.50 4.46 9.09
C PRO A 33 5.62 3.53 8.57
N GLY A 34 6.48 3.06 9.47
CA GLY A 34 7.59 2.14 9.17
C GLY A 34 7.21 0.65 9.13
N ALA A 35 5.95 0.28 9.43
CA ALA A 35 5.52 -1.12 9.59
C ALA A 35 5.70 -2.01 8.35
N GLY A 36 5.73 -1.42 7.14
CA GLY A 36 6.00 -2.13 5.90
C GLY A 36 7.49 -2.34 5.64
N ALA A 37 7.84 -3.53 5.15
CA ALA A 37 9.20 -3.85 4.72
C ALA A 37 9.55 -3.10 3.43
N ILE A 38 10.74 -2.49 3.37
CA ILE A 38 11.22 -1.81 2.17
C ILE A 38 11.45 -2.82 1.04
N ILE A 39 10.93 -2.53 -0.14
CA ILE A 39 11.18 -3.29 -1.36
C ILE A 39 12.56 -2.88 -1.89
N LYS A 40 13.48 -3.84 -2.02
CA LYS A 40 14.86 -3.58 -2.47
C LYS A 40 14.87 -2.90 -3.85
N GLY A 41 15.71 -1.87 -4.02
CA GLY A 41 15.83 -1.12 -5.28
C GLY A 41 14.66 -0.18 -5.61
N SER A 42 13.62 -0.14 -4.76
CA SER A 42 12.44 0.71 -5.00
C SER A 42 12.66 2.18 -4.66
N GLY A 43 13.72 2.53 -3.92
CA GLY A 43 13.92 3.89 -3.42
C GLY A 43 13.03 4.25 -2.23
N GLY A 44 12.65 3.26 -1.41
CA GLY A 44 11.92 3.49 -0.16
C GLY A 44 10.45 3.06 -0.16
N ILE A 45 9.94 2.51 -1.27
CA ILE A 45 8.60 1.92 -1.31
C ILE A 45 8.54 0.72 -0.36
N ARG A 46 7.46 0.64 0.41
CA ARG A 46 7.22 -0.35 1.46
C ARG A 46 6.08 -1.29 1.08
N LYS A 47 6.15 -2.51 1.59
CA LYS A 47 5.11 -3.54 1.51
C LYS A 47 4.68 -3.96 2.90
N ILE A 48 3.42 -3.70 3.26
CA ILE A 48 2.80 -4.23 4.47
C ILE A 48 1.87 -5.39 4.13
N ARG A 49 1.94 -6.46 4.93
CA ARG A 49 1.02 -7.60 4.86
C ARG A 49 -0.17 -7.29 5.74
N TRP A 50 -1.30 -6.97 5.13
CA TRP A 50 -2.52 -6.62 5.86
C TRP A 50 -3.48 -7.79 5.92
N LYS A 51 -4.07 -8.03 7.09
CA LYS A 51 -5.12 -9.03 7.28
C LYS A 51 -6.30 -8.35 7.94
N LEU A 52 -7.48 -8.55 7.37
CA LEU A 52 -8.73 -8.17 8.00
C LEU A 52 -8.96 -9.03 9.26
N PRO A 53 -9.28 -8.44 10.42
CA PRO A 53 -9.75 -9.18 11.59
C PRO A 53 -10.96 -10.04 11.21
N GLY A 54 -10.97 -11.32 11.59
CA GLY A 54 -12.05 -12.26 11.25
C GLY A 54 -12.06 -12.78 9.81
N ALA A 55 -11.22 -12.26 8.91
CA ALA A 55 -11.11 -12.83 7.56
C ALA A 55 -10.16 -14.03 7.56
N GLY A 56 -10.63 -15.14 6.99
CA GLY A 56 -9.79 -16.32 6.74
C GLY A 56 -8.64 -16.03 5.76
N LYS A 57 -7.89 -17.08 5.37
CA LYS A 57 -6.71 -16.97 4.47
C LYS A 57 -6.95 -16.16 3.18
N ARG A 58 -8.21 -16.02 2.73
CA ARG A 58 -8.63 -15.29 1.53
C ARG A 58 -8.68 -13.76 1.69
N GLY A 59 -8.61 -13.22 2.92
CA GLY A 59 -8.64 -11.77 3.19
C GLY A 59 -7.26 -11.13 3.37
N ALA A 60 -6.17 -11.86 3.08
CA ALA A 60 -4.82 -11.32 3.20
C ALA A 60 -4.46 -10.46 1.99
N LEU A 61 -4.11 -9.20 2.25
CA LEU A 61 -3.78 -8.18 1.27
C LEU A 61 -2.30 -7.80 1.39
N ARG A 62 -1.69 -7.44 0.26
CA ARG A 62 -0.40 -6.75 0.22
C ARG A 62 -0.68 -5.32 -0.17
N VAL A 63 -0.31 -4.39 0.71
CA VAL A 63 -0.46 -2.96 0.49
C VAL A 63 0.91 -2.38 0.25
N ILE A 64 1.05 -1.64 -0.85
CA ILE A 64 2.27 -1.03 -1.32
C ILE A 64 2.14 0.47 -1.16
N TYR A 65 3.03 1.06 -0.38
CA TYR A 65 2.96 2.48 -0.02
C TYR A 65 4.35 3.09 0.07
N TYR A 66 4.44 4.42 0.03
CA TYR A 66 5.65 5.17 0.33
C TYR A 66 5.36 6.11 1.50
N PHE A 67 6.28 6.19 2.45
CA PHE A 67 6.19 7.13 3.55
C PHE A 67 7.13 8.29 3.26
N ASP A 68 6.55 9.42 2.88
CA ASP A 68 7.23 10.68 2.69
C ASP A 68 7.22 11.44 4.02
N GLN A 69 8.39 11.48 4.66
CA GLN A 69 8.52 12.06 5.98
C GLN A 69 8.29 13.57 5.94
N PRO A 70 7.72 14.17 7.00
CA PRO A 70 7.30 13.51 8.25
C PRO A 70 5.85 12.98 8.23
N GLU A 71 5.03 13.39 7.26
CA GLU A 71 3.58 13.35 7.45
C GLU A 71 2.77 12.79 6.28
N THR A 72 3.36 12.35 5.17
CA THR A 72 2.56 11.92 4.01
C THR A 72 2.77 10.45 3.69
N ILE A 73 1.68 9.71 3.52
CA ILE A 73 1.69 8.33 3.05
C ILE A 73 1.05 8.26 1.67
N TYR A 74 1.86 7.91 0.68
CA TYR A 74 1.38 7.65 -0.67
C TYR A 74 0.96 6.19 -0.78
N MET A 75 -0.34 5.96 -0.96
CA MET A 75 -0.93 4.64 -1.16
C MET A 75 -0.88 4.29 -2.65
N LEU A 76 0.07 3.43 -3.03
CA LEU A 76 0.46 3.24 -4.43
C LEU A 76 -0.33 2.12 -5.11
N PHE A 77 -0.47 0.98 -4.43
CA PHE A 77 -1.08 -0.22 -5.01
C PHE A 77 -1.49 -1.22 -3.92
N MET A 78 -2.46 -2.07 -4.19
CA MET A 78 -2.80 -3.20 -3.32
C MET A 78 -3.37 -4.39 -4.08
N TYR A 79 -3.16 -5.59 -3.54
CA TYR A 79 -3.65 -6.82 -4.18
C TYR A 79 -3.83 -7.95 -3.17
N LYS A 80 -4.68 -8.93 -3.48
CA LYS A 80 -4.82 -10.12 -2.63
C LYS A 80 -3.60 -11.02 -2.74
N LYS A 81 -3.29 -11.72 -1.66
CA LYS A 81 -2.13 -12.64 -1.60
C LYS A 81 -2.11 -13.65 -2.75
N ASN A 82 -3.29 -14.15 -3.15
CA ASN A 82 -3.46 -15.23 -4.12
C ASN A 82 -3.66 -14.76 -5.57
N GLU A 83 -3.82 -13.45 -5.79
CA GLU A 83 -4.03 -12.90 -7.14
C GLU A 83 -2.70 -12.57 -7.83
N GLN A 84 -1.64 -12.37 -7.06
CA GLN A 84 -0.34 -12.01 -7.59
C GLN A 84 0.80 -12.43 -6.65
N GLU A 85 1.94 -12.74 -7.26
CA GLU A 85 3.20 -13.03 -6.58
C GLU A 85 3.86 -11.75 -6.04
N ASP A 86 5.16 -11.81 -5.76
CA ASP A 86 5.92 -10.60 -5.44
C ASP A 86 6.05 -9.68 -6.67
N LEU A 87 6.20 -8.37 -6.40
CA LEU A 87 6.32 -7.38 -7.47
C LEU A 87 7.57 -7.63 -8.31
N THR A 88 7.40 -7.63 -9.63
CA THR A 88 8.54 -7.72 -10.55
C THR A 88 9.35 -6.42 -10.55
N PRO A 89 10.63 -6.45 -10.97
CA PRO A 89 11.43 -5.23 -11.10
C PRO A 89 10.76 -4.15 -11.98
N GLU A 90 10.07 -4.56 -13.04
CA GLU A 90 9.35 -3.64 -13.91
C GLU A 90 8.13 -3.03 -13.22
N GLN A 91 7.37 -3.82 -12.44
CA GLN A 91 6.29 -3.27 -11.62
C GLN A 91 6.80 -2.28 -10.57
N VAL A 92 7.95 -2.55 -9.95
CA VAL A 92 8.59 -1.59 -9.03
C VAL A 92 8.97 -0.31 -9.76
N LYS A 93 9.49 -0.39 -10.98
CA LYS A 93 9.81 0.79 -11.80
C LYS A 93 8.57 1.63 -12.12
N ILE A 94 7.46 0.98 -12.45
CA ILE A 94 6.16 1.65 -12.68
C ILE A 94 5.69 2.37 -11.41
N LEU A 95 5.74 1.70 -10.25
CA LEU A 95 5.36 2.31 -8.96
C LEU A 95 6.25 3.51 -8.60
N LYS A 96 7.55 3.45 -8.89
CA LYS A 96 8.46 4.60 -8.71
C LYS A 96 8.08 5.77 -9.60
N LYS A 97 7.68 5.50 -10.86
CA LYS A 97 7.23 6.56 -11.78
C LYS A 97 5.94 7.20 -11.26
N ALA A 98 4.96 6.39 -10.89
CA ALA A 98 3.71 6.87 -10.30
C ALA A 98 3.96 7.70 -9.04
N LEU A 99 4.83 7.27 -8.14
CA LEU A 99 5.20 8.04 -6.95
C LEU A 99 5.77 9.42 -7.31
N LYS A 100 6.70 9.49 -8.27
CA LYS A 100 7.29 10.77 -8.72
C LYS A 100 6.25 11.73 -9.29
N GLU A 101 5.26 11.23 -10.02
CA GLU A 101 4.17 12.03 -10.58
C GLU A 101 3.22 12.60 -9.50
N ASN A 102 3.18 12.00 -8.30
CA ASN A 102 2.36 12.48 -7.18
C ASN A 102 3.16 13.30 -6.13
N LEU A 103 4.49 13.35 -6.26
CA LEU A 103 5.38 14.14 -5.39
C LEU A 103 5.63 15.57 -5.93
N LEU A 104 5.20 15.85 -7.17
CA LEU A 104 5.34 17.14 -7.86
C LEU A 104 3.97 17.80 -8.01
#